data_AF-A0A815ETF7-F1
#
_entry.id   AF-A0A815ETF7-F1
#
_cell.length_a   1.000
_cell.length_b   1.000
_cell.length_c   1.000
_cell.angle_alpha   90.00
_cell.angle_beta   90.00
_cell.angle_gamma   90.00
#
_symmetry.space_group_name_H-M   'P 1'
#
loop_
_entity.id
_entity.type
_entity.pdbx_description
1 polymer ?
#
loop_
_entity_poly.entity_id
_entity_poly.type
_entity_poly.pdbx_seq_one_letter_code
_entity_poly.pdbx_strand_id
1 'polypeptide(L)'
;MFSSNNLLSQAKQRGSEFVVKVNHRMLIDKILARYSSDFVVCRELIQNADDAKATSFSFELTCESNDSRKTTFDNNIITEIRAVNNGTIFTETDWQRVASIAEGNTNIESVGQFGVGFFSVFSFSEEPIIVSGKQCMAFTWRDDESLTTYRYELDSTQQSNLTSIILKMRSKYVLNAEKALTDRDDELYSEPATNGKMTSAAKIGVIPTINLSQIKAYFTKGK
;
A
#
# COMPACT_ATOMS: atom_id res chain seq x y z
N MET A 1 35.59 -24.31 -30.57
CA MET A 1 34.54 -23.68 -29.73
C MET A 1 35.06 -23.63 -28.30
N PHE A 2 35.03 -22.48 -27.63
CA PHE A 2 35.42 -22.38 -26.22
C PHE A 2 34.32 -22.98 -25.34
N SER A 3 34.69 -23.76 -24.32
CA SER A 3 33.74 -24.31 -23.34
C SER A 3 33.19 -23.19 -22.45
N SER A 4 31.90 -23.23 -22.11
CA SER A 4 31.25 -22.26 -21.21
C SER A 4 31.98 -22.14 -19.86
N ASN A 5 32.48 -23.26 -19.33
CA ASN A 5 33.25 -23.28 -18.08
C ASN A 5 34.57 -22.51 -18.20
N ASN A 6 35.25 -22.62 -19.35
CA ASN A 6 36.50 -21.92 -19.59
C ASN A 6 36.28 -20.40 -19.69
N LEU A 7 35.19 -19.97 -20.32
CA LEU A 7 34.81 -18.55 -20.41
C LEU A 7 34.45 -17.95 -19.04
N LEU A 8 33.70 -18.68 -18.20
CA LEU A 8 33.35 -18.23 -16.86
C LEU A 8 34.59 -18.03 -15.98
N SER A 9 35.52 -18.99 -15.99
CA SER A 9 36.78 -18.89 -15.23
C SER A 9 37.62 -17.71 -15.70
N GLN A 10 37.74 -17.50 -17.01
CA GLN A 10 38.46 -16.35 -17.55
C GLN A 10 37.80 -15.02 -17.16
N ALA A 11 36.47 -14.93 -17.22
CA ALA A 11 35.73 -13.73 -16.82
C ALA A 11 35.94 -13.40 -15.34
N LYS A 12 35.89 -14.40 -14.44
CA LYS A 12 36.15 -14.21 -13.00
C LYS A 12 37.60 -13.84 -12.70
N GLN A 13 38.56 -14.37 -13.45
CA GLN A 13 39.98 -14.13 -13.20
C GLN A 13 40.48 -12.81 -13.79
N ARG A 14 39.94 -12.39 -14.94
CA ARG A 14 40.43 -11.24 -15.72
C ARG A 14 39.50 -10.03 -15.68
N GLY A 15 38.22 -10.24 -15.37
CA GLY A 15 37.22 -9.18 -15.32
C GLY A 15 37.22 -8.46 -13.98
N SER A 16 36.68 -7.24 -13.99
CA SER A 16 36.32 -6.52 -12.77
C SER A 16 34.92 -6.93 -12.34
N GLU A 17 34.72 -7.09 -11.03
CA GLU A 17 33.40 -7.35 -10.47
C GLU A 17 32.52 -6.11 -10.57
N PHE A 18 31.30 -6.29 -11.08
CA PHE A 18 30.26 -5.27 -11.07
C PHE A 18 28.98 -5.90 -10.51
N VAL A 19 28.51 -5.38 -9.39
CA VAL A 19 27.22 -5.79 -8.81
C VAL A 19 26.10 -5.27 -9.68
N VAL A 20 25.14 -6.14 -10.00
CA VAL A 20 23.93 -5.76 -10.73
C VAL A 20 23.11 -4.83 -9.83
N LYS A 21 22.89 -3.59 -10.29
CA LYS A 21 22.09 -2.60 -9.57
C LYS A 21 20.60 -2.84 -9.78
N VAL A 22 19.80 -2.54 -8.77
CA VAL A 22 18.34 -2.54 -8.83
C VAL A 22 17.84 -1.10 -8.72
N ASN A 23 16.95 -0.69 -9.62
CA ASN A 23 16.18 0.54 -9.48
C ASN A 23 14.89 0.20 -8.71
N HIS A 24 14.79 0.65 -7.46
CA HIS A 24 13.69 0.29 -6.57
C HIS A 24 12.35 0.86 -7.04
N ARG A 25 12.34 2.07 -7.62
CA ARG A 25 11.12 2.69 -8.14
C ARG A 25 10.53 1.89 -9.28
N MET A 26 11.35 1.55 -10.27
CA MET A 26 10.93 0.71 -11.39
C MET A 26 10.53 -0.71 -10.96
N LEU A 27 11.16 -1.26 -9.93
CA LEU A 27 10.77 -2.54 -9.37
C LEU A 27 9.38 -2.45 -8.71
N ILE A 28 9.15 -1.44 -7.86
CA ILE A 28 7.87 -1.21 -7.20
C ILE A 28 6.77 -0.92 -8.23
N ASP A 29 7.01 -0.08 -9.24
CA ASP A 29 6.03 0.17 -10.30
C ASP A 29 5.63 -1.10 -11.04
N LYS A 30 6.58 -2.01 -11.29
CA LYS A 30 6.31 -3.33 -11.89
C LYS A 30 5.53 -4.25 -10.95
N ILE A 31 5.70 -4.12 -9.64
CA ILE A 31 4.89 -4.82 -8.64
C ILE A 31 3.47 -4.26 -8.67
N LEU A 32 3.31 -2.93 -8.58
CA LEU A 32 2.01 -2.26 -8.60
C LEU A 32 1.20 -2.55 -9.87
N ALA A 33 1.86 -2.66 -11.03
CA ALA A 33 1.20 -3.03 -12.28
C ALA A 33 0.53 -4.42 -12.25
N ARG A 34 0.97 -5.33 -11.37
CA ARG A 34 0.32 -6.65 -11.16
C ARG A 34 -0.84 -6.59 -10.16
N TYR A 35 -0.90 -5.54 -9.35
CA TYR A 35 -1.92 -5.28 -8.36
C TYR A 35 -2.99 -4.31 -8.89
N SER A 36 -3.39 -4.45 -10.15
CA SER A 36 -4.36 -3.58 -10.81
C SER A 36 -5.81 -3.75 -10.32
N SER A 37 -6.05 -4.63 -9.35
CA SER A 37 -7.38 -4.82 -8.79
C SER A 37 -7.68 -3.76 -7.73
N ASP A 38 -8.94 -3.31 -7.68
CA ASP A 38 -9.36 -2.35 -6.66
C ASP A 38 -9.16 -2.93 -5.25
N PHE A 39 -8.85 -2.05 -4.30
CA PHE A 39 -8.72 -2.36 -2.87
C PHE A 39 -7.64 -3.37 -2.48
N VAL A 40 -6.65 -3.67 -3.33
CA VAL A 40 -5.49 -4.51 -2.97
C VAL A 40 -4.87 -4.03 -1.67
N VAL A 41 -4.54 -2.74 -1.59
CA VAL A 41 -3.86 -2.16 -0.43
C VAL A 41 -4.64 -2.45 0.85
N CYS A 42 -5.97 -2.29 0.83
CA CYS A 42 -6.81 -2.58 1.98
C CYS A 42 -6.75 -4.05 2.38
N ARG A 43 -6.83 -4.98 1.41
CA ARG A 43 -6.77 -6.42 1.68
C ARG A 43 -5.42 -6.83 2.26
N GLU A 44 -4.32 -6.34 1.71
CA GLU A 44 -2.97 -6.63 2.19
C GLU A 44 -2.76 -6.12 3.62
N LEU A 45 -3.23 -4.90 3.92
CA LEU A 45 -3.13 -4.34 5.28
C LEU A 45 -3.97 -5.11 6.30
N ILE A 46 -5.18 -5.56 5.91
CA ILE A 46 -6.03 -6.39 6.76
C ILE A 46 -5.40 -7.78 6.99
N GLN A 47 -4.85 -8.40 5.94
CA GLN A 47 -4.16 -9.69 6.04
C GLN A 47 -2.95 -9.60 6.97
N ASN A 48 -2.15 -8.54 6.87
CA ASN A 48 -1.03 -8.31 7.79
C ASN A 48 -1.49 -8.21 9.26
N ALA A 49 -2.65 -7.60 9.51
CA ALA A 49 -3.22 -7.53 10.84
C ALA A 49 -3.72 -8.90 11.34
N ASP A 50 -4.37 -9.68 10.48
CA ASP A 50 -4.83 -11.05 10.78
C ASP A 50 -3.64 -12.00 11.05
N ASP A 51 -2.57 -11.92 10.25
CA ASP A 51 -1.33 -12.66 10.46
C ASP A 51 -0.69 -12.31 11.81
N ALA A 52 -0.77 -11.03 12.21
CA ALA A 52 -0.34 -10.55 13.52
C ALA A 52 -1.32 -10.91 14.67
N LYS A 53 -2.40 -11.63 14.39
CA LYS A 53 -3.46 -12.03 15.33
C LYS A 53 -4.19 -10.85 15.97
N ALA A 54 -4.37 -9.77 15.21
CA ALA A 54 -5.18 -8.63 15.64
C ALA A 54 -6.64 -9.04 15.84
N THR A 55 -7.27 -8.48 16.88
CA THR A 55 -8.72 -8.62 17.12
C THR A 55 -9.49 -7.37 16.69
N SER A 56 -8.78 -6.30 16.36
CA SER A 56 -9.31 -5.04 15.87
C SER A 56 -8.42 -4.47 14.77
N PHE A 57 -9.05 -3.97 13.71
CA PHE A 57 -8.41 -3.24 12.62
C PHE A 57 -9.32 -2.08 12.20
N SER A 58 -8.75 -0.89 12.02
CA SER A 58 -9.48 0.30 11.57
C SER A 58 -8.69 1.10 10.53
N PHE A 59 -9.42 1.83 9.69
CA PHE A 59 -8.86 2.93 8.91
C PHE A 59 -9.30 4.25 9.54
N GLU A 60 -8.33 5.09 9.89
CA GLU A 60 -8.54 6.48 10.28
C GLU A 60 -8.21 7.36 9.08
N LEU A 61 -9.13 8.24 8.72
CA LEU A 61 -9.01 9.13 7.58
C LEU A 61 -8.81 10.56 8.06
N THR A 62 -7.71 11.20 7.65
CA THR A 62 -7.55 12.64 7.78
C THR A 62 -7.94 13.28 6.46
N CYS A 63 -8.82 14.27 6.54
CA CYS A 63 -9.33 14.97 5.37
C CYS A 63 -9.14 16.48 5.50
N GLU A 64 -8.83 17.12 4.38
CA GLU A 64 -9.00 18.56 4.20
C GLU A 64 -10.43 18.83 3.75
N SER A 65 -11.14 19.70 4.48
CA SER A 65 -12.48 20.15 4.08
C SER A 65 -12.35 21.28 3.06
N ASN A 66 -13.08 21.15 1.95
CA ASN A 66 -13.25 22.25 0.99
C ASN A 66 -14.35 23.25 1.40
N ASP A 67 -15.17 22.92 2.42
CA ASP A 67 -16.24 23.79 2.91
C ASP A 67 -16.48 23.52 4.40
N SER A 68 -15.97 24.42 5.24
CA SER A 68 -16.05 24.37 6.71
C SER A 68 -17.49 24.34 7.28
N ARG A 69 -18.50 24.44 6.42
CA ARG A 69 -19.93 24.47 6.77
C ARG A 69 -20.67 23.17 6.50
N LYS A 70 -20.04 22.17 5.86
CA LYS A 70 -20.66 20.85 5.63
C LYS A 70 -20.29 19.87 6.75
N THR A 71 -21.31 19.35 7.42
CA THR A 71 -21.20 18.32 8.47
C THR A 71 -21.11 16.90 7.92
N THR A 72 -21.18 16.74 6.60
CA THR A 72 -21.08 15.44 5.92
C THR A 72 -19.64 15.16 5.49
N PHE A 73 -19.26 13.88 5.52
CA PHE A 73 -17.94 13.42 5.08
C PHE A 73 -17.75 13.45 3.55
N ASP A 74 -18.83 13.71 2.80
CA ASP A 74 -18.83 13.70 1.35
C ASP A 74 -18.06 14.86 0.73
N ASN A 75 -17.31 14.55 -0.33
CA ASN A 75 -16.53 15.51 -1.11
C ASN A 75 -15.31 16.12 -0.40
N ASN A 76 -14.90 15.54 0.74
CA ASN A 76 -13.65 15.93 1.39
C ASN A 76 -12.45 15.26 0.72
N ILE A 77 -11.32 15.98 0.68
CA ILE A 77 -10.06 15.45 0.12
C ILE A 77 -9.33 14.71 1.22
N ILE A 78 -9.05 13.44 1.00
CA ILE A 78 -8.28 12.61 1.94
C ILE A 78 -6.80 12.98 1.79
N THR A 79 -6.17 13.35 2.90
CA THR A 79 -4.75 13.73 2.95
C THR A 79 -3.88 12.67 3.62
N GLU A 80 -4.46 11.88 4.52
CA GLU A 80 -3.79 10.75 5.15
C GLU A 80 -4.77 9.61 5.40
N ILE A 81 -4.30 8.38 5.18
CA ILE A 81 -4.94 7.16 5.66
C ILE A 81 -4.02 6.52 6.68
N ARG A 82 -4.56 6.18 7.85
CA ARG A 82 -3.86 5.41 8.86
C ARG A 82 -4.59 4.09 9.08
N ALA A 83 -3.91 2.99 8.81
CA ALA A 83 -4.38 1.65 9.15
C ALA A 83 -3.87 1.29 10.55
N VAL A 84 -4.77 1.06 11.50
CA VAL A 84 -4.42 0.79 12.90
C VAL A 84 -4.90 -0.61 13.27
N ASN A 85 -4.06 -1.38 13.94
CA ASN A 85 -4.44 -2.67 14.51
C ASN A 85 -3.81 -2.90 15.88
N ASN A 86 -4.40 -3.82 16.64
CA ASN A 86 -3.95 -4.25 17.97
C ASN A 86 -3.30 -5.64 17.94
N GLY A 87 -2.76 -6.06 16.80
CA GLY A 87 -2.03 -7.32 16.68
C GLY A 87 -0.69 -7.26 17.39
N THR A 88 0.06 -8.36 17.25
CA THR A 88 1.42 -8.47 17.79
C THR A 88 2.30 -7.35 17.23
N ILE A 89 3.02 -6.65 18.11
CA ILE A 89 3.96 -5.59 17.71
C ILE A 89 5.10 -6.18 16.87
N PHE A 90 5.64 -5.39 15.94
CA PHE A 90 6.73 -5.81 15.08
C PHE A 90 7.94 -6.28 15.91
N THR A 91 8.43 -7.48 15.60
CA THR A 91 9.72 -7.96 16.08
C THR A 91 10.85 -7.41 15.20
N GLU A 92 12.10 -7.57 15.63
CA GLU A 92 13.27 -7.19 14.82
C GLU A 92 13.26 -7.87 13.44
N THR A 93 12.79 -9.11 13.38
CA THR A 93 12.68 -9.86 12.12
C THR A 93 11.64 -9.24 11.20
N ASP A 94 10.51 -8.79 11.75
CA ASP A 94 9.45 -8.17 10.95
C ASP A 94 9.90 -6.82 10.38
N TRP A 95 10.67 -6.05 11.15
CA TRP A 95 11.27 -4.80 10.66
C TRP A 95 12.27 -5.02 9.52
N GLN A 96 13.09 -6.07 9.59
CA GLN A 96 14.02 -6.42 8.52
C GLN A 96 13.27 -6.88 7.26
N ARG A 97 12.21 -7.68 7.45
CA ARG A 97 11.36 -8.18 6.36
C ARG A 97 10.65 -7.04 5.63
N VAL A 98 10.02 -6.11 6.35
CA VAL A 98 9.28 -5.02 5.69
C VAL A 98 10.21 -4.05 4.94
N ALA A 99 11.48 -3.97 5.34
CA ALA A 99 12.51 -3.20 4.64
C ALA A 99 13.10 -3.93 3.41
N SER A 100 12.75 -5.21 3.18
CA SER A 100 13.34 -6.05 2.14
C SER A 100 12.31 -6.39 1.07
N ILE A 101 12.60 -6.03 -0.19
CA ILE A 101 11.70 -6.31 -1.32
C ILE A 101 11.98 -7.72 -1.85
N ALA A 102 10.93 -8.53 -1.98
CA ALA A 102 10.98 -9.86 -2.62
C ALA A 102 11.86 -10.90 -1.90
N GLU A 103 12.18 -10.69 -0.62
CA GLU A 103 12.72 -11.72 0.28
C GLU A 103 11.58 -12.51 0.94
N GLY A 104 10.73 -13.16 0.12
CA GLY A 104 9.49 -13.81 0.54
C GLY A 104 9.58 -14.67 1.81
N ASN A 105 8.45 -14.84 2.50
CA ASN A 105 8.40 -15.58 3.76
C ASN A 105 8.70 -17.07 3.53
N THR A 106 9.64 -17.64 4.27
CA THR A 106 9.91 -19.09 4.25
C THR A 106 8.89 -19.91 5.04
N ASN A 107 8.00 -19.25 5.78
CA ASN A 107 6.96 -19.91 6.56
C ASN A 107 5.73 -20.21 5.70
N ILE A 108 5.45 -21.51 5.54
CA ILE A 108 4.35 -22.05 4.72
C ILE A 108 2.96 -21.64 5.24
N GLU A 109 2.85 -21.26 6.51
CA GLU A 109 1.57 -20.88 7.15
C GLU A 109 1.16 -19.41 6.93
N SER A 110 2.06 -18.54 6.48
CA SER A 110 1.72 -17.14 6.18
C SER A 110 1.31 -16.97 4.72
N VAL A 111 0.20 -16.29 4.47
CA VAL A 111 -0.41 -16.14 3.13
C VAL A 111 0.44 -15.25 2.19
N GLY A 112 1.42 -14.51 2.72
CA GLY A 112 2.35 -13.65 1.98
C GLY A 112 3.62 -14.35 1.46
N GLN A 113 3.48 -15.30 0.53
CA GLN A 113 4.61 -16.12 0.03
C GLN A 113 5.71 -15.32 -0.72
N PHE A 114 5.41 -14.11 -1.19
CA PHE A 114 6.31 -13.31 -2.02
C PHE A 114 6.97 -12.11 -1.30
N GLY A 115 6.52 -11.75 -0.08
CA GLY A 115 7.10 -10.62 0.66
C GLY A 115 6.96 -9.26 -0.03
N VAL A 116 6.01 -9.11 -0.97
CA VAL A 116 5.80 -7.86 -1.73
C VAL A 116 4.48 -7.16 -1.40
N GLY A 117 3.60 -7.80 -0.62
CA GLY A 117 2.26 -7.28 -0.32
C GLY A 117 2.27 -5.91 0.35
N PHE A 118 3.21 -5.67 1.27
CA PHE A 118 3.39 -4.36 1.90
C PHE A 118 3.69 -3.26 0.87
N PHE A 119 4.48 -3.53 -0.17
CA PHE A 119 4.85 -2.53 -1.17
C PHE A 119 3.67 -2.06 -2.03
N SER A 120 2.50 -2.72 -1.93
CA SER A 120 1.26 -2.21 -2.53
C SER A 120 0.89 -0.81 -1.99
N VAL A 121 1.27 -0.47 -0.74
CA VAL A 121 0.95 0.85 -0.14
C VAL A 121 1.55 2.03 -0.91
N PHE A 122 2.59 1.79 -1.74
CA PHE A 122 3.20 2.82 -2.58
C PHE A 122 2.28 3.32 -3.71
N SER A 123 1.16 2.64 -3.97
CA SER A 123 0.11 3.19 -4.82
C SER A 123 -0.59 4.39 -4.20
N PHE A 124 -0.59 4.51 -2.86
CA PHE A 124 -1.24 5.60 -2.12
C PHE A 124 -0.26 6.62 -1.53
N SER A 125 0.94 6.22 -1.13
CA SER A 125 1.92 7.09 -0.48
C SER A 125 3.31 6.96 -1.11
N GLU A 126 4.03 8.06 -1.27
CA GLU A 126 5.46 8.02 -1.63
C GLU A 126 6.35 7.69 -0.43
N GLU A 127 5.88 8.00 0.79
CA GLU A 127 6.65 7.95 2.03
C GLU A 127 5.80 7.30 3.13
N PRO A 128 5.47 6.00 3.02
CA PRO A 128 4.74 5.31 4.08
C PRO A 128 5.55 5.29 5.37
N ILE A 129 4.84 5.34 6.50
CA ILE A 129 5.43 5.26 7.85
C ILE A 129 4.77 4.11 8.59
N ILE A 130 5.56 3.34 9.32
CA ILE A 130 5.09 2.28 10.21
C ILE A 130 5.45 2.67 11.63
N VAL A 131 4.48 2.64 12.53
CA VAL A 131 4.68 2.74 13.98
C VAL A 131 4.22 1.44 14.61
N SER A 132 5.05 0.80 15.41
CA SER A 132 4.65 -0.40 16.15
C SER A 132 5.39 -0.50 17.47
N GLY A 133 4.63 -0.62 18.56
CA GLY A 133 5.21 -0.64 19.89
C GLY A 133 5.89 0.69 20.22
N LYS A 134 7.20 0.61 20.39
CA LYS A 134 8.07 1.75 20.68
C LYS A 134 8.86 2.26 19.47
N GLN A 135 8.72 1.65 18.31
CA GLN A 135 9.55 1.96 17.14
C GLN A 135 8.73 2.57 16.02
N CYS A 136 9.41 3.44 15.27
CA CYS A 136 8.90 4.06 14.06
C CYS A 136 9.88 3.77 12.92
N MET A 137 9.36 3.43 11.75
CA MET A 137 10.10 3.30 10.50
C MET A 137 9.45 4.16 9.42
N ALA A 138 10.23 5.05 8.81
CA ALA A 138 9.79 5.87 7.68
C ALA A 138 10.53 5.47 6.40
N PHE A 139 9.80 5.36 5.28
CA PHE A 139 10.36 5.12 3.95
C PHE A 139 10.56 6.45 3.21
N THR A 140 11.69 6.60 2.53
CA THR A 140 11.96 7.77 1.66
C THR A 140 12.66 7.36 0.38
N TRP A 141 12.55 8.19 -0.65
CA TRP A 141 13.27 8.03 -1.91
C TRP A 141 14.54 8.87 -1.93
N ARG A 142 15.66 8.25 -2.31
CA ARG A 142 16.94 8.89 -2.59
C ARG A 142 17.20 8.88 -4.09
N ASP A 143 17.55 10.05 -4.62
CA ASP A 143 17.88 10.27 -6.04
C ASP A 143 16.81 9.73 -7.02
N ASP A 144 15.54 9.72 -6.59
CA ASP A 144 14.38 9.20 -7.33
C ASP A 144 14.44 7.70 -7.73
N GLU A 145 15.48 6.97 -7.34
CA GLU A 145 15.69 5.57 -7.74
C GLU A 145 15.77 4.60 -6.56
N SER A 146 16.27 5.07 -5.41
CA SER A 146 16.62 4.21 -4.28
C SER A 146 15.69 4.43 -3.09
N LEU A 147 14.89 3.42 -2.76
CA LEU A 147 14.08 3.44 -1.54
C LEU A 147 14.97 3.16 -0.31
N THR A 148 14.83 3.95 0.75
CA THR A 148 15.59 3.83 2.00
C THR A 148 14.64 3.91 3.19
N THR A 149 14.96 3.21 4.28
CA THR A 149 14.21 3.28 5.54
C THR A 149 15.03 3.98 6.63
N TYR A 150 14.35 4.75 7.49
CA TYR A 150 14.92 5.25 8.75
C TYR A 150 14.10 4.69 9.90
N ARG A 151 14.77 4.08 10.87
CA ARG A 151 14.12 3.53 12.05
C ARG A 151 14.66 4.19 13.31
N TYR A 152 13.77 4.55 14.22
CA TYR A 152 14.13 5.13 15.51
C TYR A 152 13.15 4.69 16.61
N GLU A 153 13.55 4.88 17.87
CA GLU A 153 12.69 4.66 19.04
C GLU A 153 11.92 5.94 19.36
N LEU A 154 10.61 5.80 19.53
CA LEU A 154 9.68 6.88 19.85
C LEU A 154 9.84 7.35 21.29
N ASP A 155 9.50 8.62 21.54
CA ASP A 155 9.39 9.15 22.89
C ASP A 155 8.32 8.38 23.68
N SER A 156 8.50 8.23 24.99
CA SER A 156 7.63 7.41 25.85
C SER A 156 6.14 7.79 25.78
N THR A 157 5.83 9.06 25.48
CA THR A 157 4.46 9.57 25.32
C THR A 157 3.79 9.15 24.02
N GLN A 158 4.56 8.68 23.03
CA GLN A 158 4.09 8.26 21.71
C GLN A 158 4.03 6.74 21.55
N GLN A 159 4.59 5.99 22.50
CA GLN A 159 4.61 4.53 22.46
C GLN A 159 3.22 3.97 22.77
N SER A 160 2.85 2.87 22.09
CA SER A 160 1.58 2.19 22.32
C SER A 160 1.70 0.70 22.01
N ASN A 161 0.70 -0.09 22.39
CA ASN A 161 0.62 -1.51 22.00
C ASN A 161 -0.04 -1.71 20.63
N LEU A 162 -0.10 -0.66 19.80
CA LEU A 162 -0.73 -0.69 18.50
C LEU A 162 0.32 -0.70 17.39
N THR A 163 -0.10 -1.19 16.24
CA THR A 163 0.61 -1.04 14.98
C THR A 163 -0.19 -0.09 14.08
N SER A 164 0.47 0.94 13.55
CA SER A 164 -0.09 1.91 12.62
C SER A 164 0.73 1.95 11.34
N ILE A 165 0.08 1.83 10.19
CA ILE A 165 0.65 2.12 8.87
C ILE A 165 0.03 3.42 8.37
N ILE A 166 0.85 4.44 8.23
CA ILE A 166 0.46 5.83 7.95
C ILE A 166 0.83 6.14 6.50
N LEU A 167 -0.16 6.52 5.71
CA LEU A 167 -0.07 6.75 4.29
C LEU A 167 -0.48 8.19 3.99
N LYS A 168 0.51 9.08 3.85
CA LYS A 168 0.25 10.41 3.32
C LYS A 168 -0.10 10.31 1.85
N MET A 169 -1.26 10.80 1.46
CA MET A 169 -1.79 10.56 0.12
C MET A 169 -0.97 11.33 -0.93
N ARG A 170 -0.41 10.60 -1.91
CA ARG A 170 0.33 11.20 -3.06
C ARG A 170 -0.59 11.75 -4.15
N SER A 171 -1.81 11.23 -4.21
CA SER A 171 -2.87 11.68 -5.12
C SER A 171 -4.04 12.23 -4.32
N LYS A 172 -4.81 13.15 -4.90
CA LYS A 172 -6.04 13.63 -4.27
C LYS A 172 -7.09 12.53 -4.40
N TYR A 173 -7.61 12.04 -3.28
CA TYR A 173 -8.75 11.15 -3.26
C TYR A 173 -9.92 11.87 -2.62
N VAL A 174 -11.10 11.73 -3.22
CA VAL A 174 -12.34 12.23 -2.63
C VAL A 174 -13.01 11.12 -1.84
N LEU A 175 -13.48 11.44 -0.65
CA LEU A 175 -14.31 10.55 0.14
C LEU A 175 -15.75 10.58 -0.38
N ASN A 176 -16.31 9.40 -0.69
CA ASN A 176 -17.72 9.23 -1.03
C ASN A 176 -18.38 8.27 -0.03
N ALA A 177 -19.30 8.82 0.77
CA ALA A 177 -20.13 8.08 1.71
C ALA A 177 -21.49 7.71 1.10
N GLU A 178 -21.93 8.38 0.04
CA GLU A 178 -23.20 8.13 -0.69
C GLU A 178 -23.11 6.95 -1.67
N LYS A 179 -22.94 5.75 -1.10
CA LYS A 179 -23.56 4.50 -1.57
C LYS A 179 -23.68 3.49 -0.42
N ALA A 180 -23.97 4.02 0.77
CA ALA A 180 -24.33 3.23 1.94
C ALA A 180 -25.80 3.54 2.23
N LEU A 181 -26.68 2.55 2.06
CA LEU A 181 -28.13 2.55 2.35
C LEU A 181 -29.10 2.86 1.18
N THR A 182 -28.94 2.24 0.02
CA THR A 182 -30.09 1.79 -0.80
C THR A 182 -29.59 0.65 -1.68
N ASP A 183 -29.70 -0.59 -1.22
CA ASP A 183 -29.74 -1.79 -2.05
C ASP A 183 -30.28 -2.92 -1.16
N ARG A 184 -31.59 -2.87 -0.90
CA ARG A 184 -32.37 -4.10 -0.94
C ARG A 184 -33.11 -4.06 -2.26
N ASP A 185 -32.74 -5.02 -3.10
CA ASP A 185 -33.50 -5.59 -4.20
C ASP A 185 -33.99 -4.58 -5.26
N ASP A 186 -33.31 -4.54 -6.42
CA ASP A 186 -33.91 -5.02 -7.67
C ASP A 186 -33.02 -4.78 -8.90
N GLU A 187 -32.91 -5.85 -9.70
CA GLU A 187 -32.83 -5.88 -11.16
C GLU A 187 -31.58 -5.41 -11.96
N LEU A 188 -30.94 -6.44 -12.50
CA LEU A 188 -30.74 -6.68 -13.94
C LEU A 188 -29.71 -5.83 -14.71
N TYR A 189 -28.64 -6.52 -15.12
CA TYR A 189 -27.76 -6.17 -16.23
C TYR A 189 -28.52 -5.60 -17.43
N SER A 190 -28.16 -4.39 -17.84
CA SER A 190 -28.30 -3.95 -19.24
C SER A 190 -27.30 -2.83 -19.57
N GLU A 191 -26.40 -3.10 -20.51
CA GLU A 191 -25.77 -2.04 -21.32
C GLU A 191 -26.77 -1.57 -22.39
N PRO A 192 -26.65 -0.31 -22.87
CA PRO A 192 -26.34 -0.16 -24.29
C PRO A 192 -25.38 0.99 -24.66
N ALA A 193 -24.80 0.81 -25.84
CA ALA A 193 -23.77 1.58 -26.53
C ALA A 193 -24.02 3.08 -26.77
N THR A 194 -22.95 3.84 -27.02
CA THR A 194 -22.93 4.86 -28.10
C THR A 194 -21.52 5.11 -28.65
N ASN A 195 -21.43 5.12 -29.99
CA ASN A 195 -20.35 5.72 -30.78
C ASN A 195 -20.53 7.25 -30.79
N GLY A 196 -19.46 8.01 -30.53
CA GLY A 196 -19.41 9.46 -30.74
C GLY A 196 -17.97 9.99 -30.66
N LYS A 197 -17.46 10.53 -31.77
CA LYS A 197 -16.12 11.16 -31.89
C LYS A 197 -16.23 12.69 -31.77
N MET A 198 -15.13 13.31 -31.34
CA MET A 198 -14.75 14.76 -31.29
C MET A 198 -15.22 15.54 -30.04
N THR A 199 -14.47 16.44 -29.39
CA THR A 199 -13.08 16.97 -29.50
C THR A 199 -12.74 17.82 -28.26
N SER A 200 -11.46 17.80 -27.87
CA SER A 200 -10.64 18.79 -27.13
C SER A 200 -11.16 19.61 -25.92
N ALA A 201 -10.39 19.44 -24.82
CA ALA A 201 -9.92 20.47 -23.89
C ALA A 201 -10.86 21.01 -22.79
N ALA A 202 -11.12 20.16 -21.81
CA ALA A 202 -10.77 20.43 -20.41
C ALA A 202 -10.70 19.08 -19.67
N LYS A 203 -9.49 18.55 -19.42
CA LYS A 203 -9.33 17.40 -18.53
C LYS A 203 -9.63 17.88 -17.10
N ILE A 204 -10.90 17.93 -16.74
CA ILE A 204 -11.30 17.75 -15.34
C ILE A 204 -10.95 16.30 -15.05
N GLY A 205 -9.72 16.08 -14.59
CA GLY A 205 -9.24 14.74 -14.24
C GLY A 205 -10.22 14.14 -13.25
N VAL A 206 -10.74 12.95 -13.56
CA VAL A 206 -11.56 12.17 -12.62
C VAL A 206 -10.72 12.02 -11.35
N ILE A 207 -11.16 12.65 -10.26
CA ILE A 207 -10.49 12.49 -8.97
C ILE A 207 -10.88 11.11 -8.46
N PRO A 208 -9.91 10.19 -8.22
CA PRO A 208 -10.23 8.86 -7.74
C PRO A 208 -10.95 8.96 -6.40
N THR A 209 -11.94 8.08 -6.21
CA THR A 209 -12.79 8.09 -5.02
C THR A 209 -12.51 6.86 -4.16
N ILE A 210 -12.40 7.05 -2.85
CA ILE A 210 -12.38 5.95 -1.91
C ILE A 210 -13.81 5.73 -1.43
N ASN A 211 -14.38 4.58 -1.82
CA ASN A 211 -15.72 4.19 -1.44
C ASN A 211 -15.71 3.48 -0.09
N LEU A 212 -16.29 4.13 0.93
CA LEU A 212 -16.37 3.58 2.28
C LEU A 212 -17.27 2.34 2.40
N SER A 213 -18.32 2.20 1.58
CA SER A 213 -19.20 1.02 1.65
C SER A 213 -18.51 -0.23 1.10
N GLN A 214 -17.71 -0.08 0.05
CA GLN A 214 -16.84 -1.15 -0.46
C GLN A 214 -15.78 -1.52 0.56
N ILE A 215 -15.13 -0.54 1.20
CA ILE A 215 -14.21 -0.79 2.32
C ILE A 215 -14.92 -1.61 3.39
N LYS A 216 -16.07 -1.15 3.92
CA LYS A 216 -16.85 -1.85 4.96
C LYS A 216 -17.22 -3.30 4.61
N ALA A 217 -17.46 -3.62 3.33
CA ALA A 217 -17.77 -4.99 2.90
C ALA A 217 -16.61 -5.98 3.16
N TYR A 218 -15.36 -5.49 3.24
CA TYR A 218 -14.20 -6.29 3.62
C TYR A 218 -14.06 -6.46 5.15
N PHE A 219 -14.86 -5.77 5.98
CA PHE A 219 -14.81 -5.83 7.46
C PHE A 219 -15.88 -6.75 8.06
N THR A 220 -16.84 -7.25 7.27
CA THR A 220 -18.01 -7.99 7.79
C THR A 220 -17.88 -9.51 7.78
N LYS A 221 -16.66 -10.05 7.91
CA LYS A 221 -16.48 -11.48 8.25
C LYS A 221 -15.45 -11.69 9.35
N GLY A 222 -15.85 -11.37 10.56
CA GLY A 222 -15.48 -12.14 11.75
C GLY A 222 -16.71 -12.88 12.23
N LYS A 223 -16.70 -14.22 12.21
CA LYS A 223 -17.60 -15.01 13.05
C LYS A 223 -17.04 -15.03 14.46
#